data_AF-A0A1G0FDU8-F1
#
_entry.id   AF-A0A1G0FDU8-F1
#
_cell.length_a   1.000
_cell.length_b   1.000
_cell.length_c   1.000
_cell.angle_alpha   90.00
_cell.angle_beta   90.00
_cell.angle_gamma   90.00
#
_symmetry.space_group_name_H-M   'P 1'
#
loop_
_entity.id
_entity.type
_entity.pdbx_description
1 polymer ?
#
loop_
_entity_poly.entity_id
_entity_poly.type
_entity_poly.pdbx_seq_one_letter_code
_entity_poly.pdbx_strand_id
1 'polypeptide(L)'
;MIDENDLQFITKKYGKPLFWQPAPMSIHKGRINKGLPKINPHLSRFFYKDEIVDVNHIKPIYYQSWTGEWRPLYEVCHGYGNHWATLKDDWQNKIHLRFIQWWMKRMDLIKGKILFPFPVTQRQLMYATISNFYPDPNPETTTVDGRAFQAVTDTWANLVAGAGTTAGDSDAATDAPVGNSEVAANTWGIIIRGFFLFDTSTIPDTDSITAADFVIDVNLKDDQNTSWDSASVIVSSAPASNTAIVAGDYDSRGTTAFSATKLLANVVVGSNTWAFNSTGLTNISKTGVSKFAFVWDDDRSNTTPPWEASKNNQINLDFADTADTTTDPKFVVTYAVAATSGKFASNIAMLKIG
;
A
#
# COMPACT_ATOMS: atom_id res chain seq x y z
N MET A 1 6.21 10.91 -27.95
CA MET A 1 5.85 11.23 -29.34
C MET A 1 5.45 12.70 -29.42
N ILE A 2 5.86 13.46 -30.46
CA ILE A 2 5.55 14.90 -30.58
C ILE A 2 4.24 15.12 -31.36
N ASP A 3 3.57 16.24 -31.11
CA ASP A 3 2.43 16.66 -31.93
C ASP A 3 2.88 16.99 -33.36
N GLU A 4 2.20 16.39 -34.34
CA GLU A 4 2.58 16.52 -35.75
C GLU A 4 2.32 17.91 -36.30
N ASN A 5 1.29 18.62 -35.82
CA ASN A 5 1.00 19.97 -36.28
C ASN A 5 2.08 20.93 -35.80
N ASP A 6 2.55 20.76 -34.56
CA ASP A 6 3.67 21.54 -34.03
C ASP A 6 4.96 21.30 -34.82
N LEU A 7 5.26 20.03 -35.12
CA LEU A 7 6.44 19.68 -35.92
C LEU A 7 6.36 20.27 -37.34
N GLN A 8 5.20 20.21 -37.99
CA GLN A 8 4.99 20.80 -39.32
C GLN A 8 5.13 22.32 -39.28
N PHE A 9 4.50 22.98 -38.30
CA PHE A 9 4.55 24.43 -38.12
C PHE A 9 5.99 24.92 -37.93
N ILE A 10 6.73 24.27 -37.02
CA ILE A 10 8.10 24.61 -36.70
C ILE A 10 9.04 24.30 -37.87
N THR A 11 8.87 23.17 -38.55
CA THR A 11 9.67 22.83 -39.74
C THR A 11 9.49 23.84 -40.86
N LYS A 12 8.27 24.34 -41.08
CA LYS A 12 7.99 25.36 -42.09
C LYS A 12 8.63 26.71 -41.75
N LYS A 13 8.72 27.06 -40.46
CA LYS A 13 9.17 28.38 -40.01
C LYS A 13 10.67 28.47 -39.74
N TYR A 14 11.26 27.42 -39.19
CA TYR A 14 12.65 27.40 -38.71
C TYR A 14 13.49 26.27 -39.34
N GLY A 15 12.91 25.49 -40.26
CA GLY A 15 13.56 24.29 -40.80
C GLY A 15 13.50 23.09 -39.84
N LYS A 16 14.09 21.97 -40.25
CA LYS A 16 14.00 20.70 -39.51
C LYS A 16 14.77 20.80 -38.17
N PRO A 17 14.13 20.53 -37.02
CA PRO A 17 14.81 20.52 -35.72
C PRO A 17 15.77 19.32 -35.59
N LEU A 18 16.78 19.44 -34.73
CA LEU A 18 17.72 18.35 -34.41
C LEU A 18 17.04 17.25 -33.60
N PHE A 19 16.29 17.66 -32.57
CA PHE A 19 15.44 16.78 -31.76
C PHE A 19 14.35 17.62 -31.08
N TRP A 20 13.41 16.94 -30.42
CA TRP A 20 12.25 17.56 -29.78
C TRP A 20 11.88 16.85 -28.48
N GLN A 21 11.16 17.57 -27.62
CA GLN A 21 10.69 17.07 -26.34
C GLN A 21 9.20 17.43 -26.14
N PRO A 22 8.30 16.44 -26.06
CA PRO A 22 6.91 16.67 -25.69
C PRO A 22 6.79 16.97 -24.18
N ALA A 23 5.94 17.94 -23.83
CA ALA A 23 5.61 18.31 -22.46
C ALA A 23 6.82 18.42 -21.50
N PRO A 24 7.83 19.26 -21.83
CA PRO A 24 9.04 19.35 -21.02
C PRO A 24 8.71 19.72 -19.58
N MET A 25 9.30 18.97 -18.65
CA MET A 25 9.16 19.25 -17.23
C MET A 25 9.84 20.57 -16.90
N SER A 26 9.16 21.41 -16.13
CA SER A 26 9.77 22.58 -15.50
C SER A 26 9.67 22.46 -13.99
N ILE A 27 10.45 23.25 -13.27
CA ILE A 27 10.31 23.35 -11.81
C ILE A 27 9.34 24.46 -11.46
N HIS A 28 8.48 24.22 -10.48
CA HIS A 28 7.63 25.27 -9.91
C HIS A 28 8.52 26.37 -9.29
N LYS A 29 8.32 27.62 -9.73
CA LYS A 29 9.07 28.79 -9.23
C LYS A 29 8.33 29.59 -8.13
N GLY A 30 7.03 29.33 -7.93
CA GLY A 30 6.17 30.01 -6.94
C GLY A 30 6.33 29.48 -5.51
N ARG A 31 5.92 30.26 -4.50
CA ARG A 31 6.09 29.92 -3.06
C ARG A 31 5.42 28.60 -2.67
N ILE A 32 4.20 28.36 -3.13
CA ILE A 32 3.47 27.13 -2.89
C ILE A 32 3.90 26.14 -3.99
N ASN A 33 4.58 25.05 -3.62
CA ASN A 33 5.16 24.02 -4.49
C ASN A 33 6.56 24.28 -5.09
N LYS A 34 7.34 25.25 -4.60
CA LYS A 34 8.70 25.54 -5.12
C LYS A 34 9.56 24.28 -5.18
N GLY A 35 10.18 24.03 -6.33
CA GLY A 35 11.07 22.89 -6.54
C GLY A 35 10.40 21.58 -6.97
N LEU A 36 9.07 21.48 -6.89
CA LEU A 36 8.36 20.29 -7.40
C LEU A 36 8.32 20.28 -8.94
N PRO A 37 8.36 19.09 -9.59
CA PRO A 37 8.16 18.97 -11.03
C PRO A 37 6.77 19.46 -11.46
N LYS A 38 6.74 20.39 -12.41
CA LYS A 38 5.54 20.92 -13.06
C LYS A 38 5.33 20.20 -14.38
N ILE A 39 4.14 19.61 -14.51
CA ILE A 39 3.65 19.02 -15.75
C ILE A 39 3.21 20.15 -16.69
N ASN A 40 3.74 20.18 -17.93
CA ASN A 40 3.40 21.18 -18.95
C ASN A 40 2.85 20.51 -20.22
N PRO A 41 1.62 19.96 -20.18
CA PRO A 41 1.05 19.20 -21.31
C PRO A 41 0.59 20.10 -22.47
N HIS A 42 0.98 21.37 -22.42
CA HIS A 42 0.66 22.45 -23.35
C HIS A 42 1.83 22.79 -24.26
N LEU A 43 3.02 22.22 -24.01
CA LEU A 43 4.27 22.72 -24.56
C LEU A 43 4.97 21.64 -25.38
N SER A 44 5.39 22.01 -26.59
CA SER A 44 6.30 21.24 -27.44
C SER A 44 7.61 22.00 -27.55
N ARG A 45 8.72 21.36 -27.19
CA ARG A 45 10.05 21.98 -27.27
C ARG A 45 10.85 21.41 -28.44
N PHE A 46 11.48 22.29 -29.20
CA PHE A 46 12.31 21.95 -30.35
C PHE A 46 13.72 22.51 -30.17
N PHE A 47 14.72 21.71 -30.51
CA PHE A 47 16.12 22.06 -30.36
C PHE A 47 16.77 22.23 -31.73
N TYR A 48 17.41 23.37 -31.90
CA TYR A 48 18.26 23.71 -33.04
C TYR A 48 19.70 23.81 -32.58
N LYS A 49 20.63 24.05 -33.51
CA LYS A 49 22.07 24.11 -33.20
C LYS A 49 22.39 25.16 -32.13
N ASP A 50 21.74 26.33 -32.21
CA ASP A 50 22.07 27.50 -31.39
C ASP A 50 20.85 28.08 -30.64
N GLU A 51 19.66 27.48 -30.78
CA GLU A 51 18.44 27.99 -30.16
C GLU A 51 17.46 26.89 -29.73
N ILE A 52 16.60 27.24 -28.78
CA ILE A 52 15.48 26.41 -28.33
C ILE A 52 14.19 27.16 -28.63
N VAL A 53 13.26 26.49 -29.31
CA VAL A 53 11.96 27.04 -29.68
C VAL A 53 10.85 26.26 -28.98
N ASP A 54 10.05 26.96 -28.19
CA ASP A 54 8.89 26.38 -27.48
C ASP A 54 7.58 26.80 -28.18
N VAL A 55 6.76 25.81 -28.55
CA VAL A 55 5.39 26.02 -29.02
C VAL A 55 4.45 25.82 -27.84
N ASN A 56 3.72 26.88 -27.46
CA ASN A 56 2.80 26.87 -26.33
C ASN A 56 1.35 26.88 -26.81
N HIS A 57 0.55 25.96 -26.28
CA HIS A 57 -0.87 25.86 -26.55
C HIS A 57 -1.70 26.34 -25.36
N ILE A 58 -2.81 27.01 -25.64
CA ILE A 58 -3.78 27.39 -24.60
C ILE A 58 -4.43 26.13 -23.99
N LYS A 59 -4.69 25.13 -24.82
CA LYS A 59 -5.28 23.83 -24.43
C LYS A 59 -4.20 22.75 -24.25
N PRO A 60 -4.45 21.69 -23.45
CA PRO A 60 -3.53 20.56 -23.38
C PRO A 60 -3.48 19.89 -24.75
N ILE A 61 -2.29 19.50 -25.18
CA ILE A 61 -2.04 18.77 -26.44
C ILE A 61 -1.34 17.43 -26.22
N TYR A 62 -0.86 17.18 -24.99
CA TYR A 62 -0.28 15.89 -24.59
C TYR A 62 -1.07 15.26 -23.44
N TYR A 63 -1.04 13.93 -23.38
CA TYR A 63 -1.35 13.14 -22.19
C TYR A 63 -0.12 12.35 -21.75
N GLN A 64 -0.09 11.98 -20.47
CA GLN A 64 0.90 11.02 -19.97
C GLN A 64 0.34 9.61 -20.14
N SER A 65 1.08 8.71 -20.78
CA SER A 65 0.71 7.32 -20.92
C SER A 65 0.90 6.53 -19.63
N TRP A 66 0.27 5.35 -19.51
CA TRP A 66 0.50 4.45 -18.37
C TRP A 66 1.98 4.07 -18.17
N THR A 67 2.78 4.05 -19.24
CA THR A 67 4.24 3.84 -19.21
C THR A 67 5.05 5.08 -18.80
N GLY A 68 4.39 6.21 -18.51
CA GLY A 68 5.03 7.46 -18.12
C GLY A 68 5.46 8.36 -19.28
N GLU A 69 5.26 7.93 -20.54
CA GLU A 69 5.63 8.69 -21.74
C GLU A 69 4.64 9.82 -22.04
N TRP A 70 5.11 10.90 -22.66
CA TRP A 70 4.23 11.96 -23.17
C TRP A 70 3.84 11.70 -24.63
N ARG A 71 2.53 11.67 -24.87
CA ARG A 71 1.93 11.31 -26.16
C ARG A 71 0.83 12.29 -26.56
N PRO A 72 0.62 12.52 -27.87
CA PRO A 72 -0.40 13.47 -28.33
C PRO A 72 -1.82 13.12 -27.87
N LEU A 73 -2.56 14.13 -27.42
CA LEU A 73 -3.89 13.97 -26.85
C LEU A 73 -4.94 13.48 -27.85
N TYR A 74 -4.71 13.69 -29.16
CA TYR A 74 -5.55 13.15 -30.23
C TYR A 74 -5.60 11.61 -30.24
N GLU A 75 -4.61 10.92 -29.67
CA GLU A 75 -4.62 9.46 -29.60
C GLU A 75 -5.77 8.93 -28.74
N VAL A 76 -6.19 9.70 -27.73
CA VAL A 76 -7.16 9.31 -26.70
C VAL A 76 -8.44 10.13 -26.71
N CYS A 77 -8.55 11.14 -27.58
CA CYS A 77 -9.73 11.99 -27.71
C CYS A 77 -10.32 11.95 -29.13
N HIS A 78 -11.64 11.91 -29.24
CA HIS A 78 -12.35 12.24 -30.49
C HIS A 78 -12.23 13.73 -30.83
N GLY A 79 -12.10 14.58 -29.81
CA GLY A 79 -11.88 16.01 -29.96
C GLY A 79 -11.58 16.65 -28.61
N TYR A 80 -10.87 17.77 -28.62
CA TYR A 80 -10.52 18.50 -27.40
C TYR A 80 -10.25 19.99 -27.67
N GLY A 81 -10.72 20.81 -26.74
CA GLY A 81 -10.55 22.25 -26.67
C GLY A 81 -10.08 22.70 -25.29
N ASN A 82 -10.11 24.01 -25.05
CA ASN A 82 -9.73 24.53 -23.73
C ASN A 82 -10.77 24.15 -22.66
N HIS A 83 -12.07 24.26 -22.96
CA HIS A 83 -13.17 24.03 -22.01
C HIS A 83 -13.94 22.73 -22.27
N TRP A 84 -13.48 21.88 -23.18
CA TRP A 84 -14.16 20.62 -23.47
C TRP A 84 -13.17 19.56 -23.95
N ALA A 85 -13.48 18.30 -23.71
CA ALA A 85 -12.81 17.17 -24.35
C ALA A 85 -13.77 15.98 -24.44
N THR A 86 -13.61 15.17 -25.46
CA THR A 86 -14.37 13.92 -25.65
C THR A 86 -13.37 12.79 -25.81
N LEU A 87 -13.35 11.88 -24.84
CA LEU A 87 -12.45 10.73 -24.83
C LEU A 87 -12.95 9.62 -25.78
N LYS A 88 -12.01 8.84 -26.32
CA LYS A 88 -12.28 7.60 -27.07
C LYS A 88 -12.52 6.45 -26.12
N ASP A 89 -13.23 5.41 -26.56
CA ASP A 89 -13.64 4.27 -25.72
C ASP A 89 -12.48 3.59 -24.98
N ASP A 90 -11.28 3.58 -25.57
CA ASP A 90 -10.09 2.91 -25.05
C ASP A 90 -9.15 3.82 -24.22
N TRP A 91 -9.58 5.04 -23.88
CA TRP A 91 -8.75 6.03 -23.18
C TRP A 91 -8.11 5.50 -21.90
N GLN A 92 -8.84 4.66 -21.16
CA GLN A 92 -8.45 4.08 -19.87
C GLN A 92 -7.21 3.17 -19.94
N ASN A 93 -6.97 2.53 -21.10
CA ASN A 93 -5.81 1.67 -21.30
C ASN A 93 -4.55 2.47 -21.69
N LYS A 94 -4.71 3.77 -21.94
CA LYS A 94 -3.67 4.63 -22.50
C LYS A 94 -3.24 5.69 -21.50
N ILE A 95 -4.17 6.36 -20.82
CA ILE A 95 -3.89 7.53 -19.99
C ILE A 95 -3.47 7.15 -18.57
N HIS A 96 -2.40 7.75 -18.07
CA HIS A 96 -1.97 7.66 -16.67
C HIS A 96 -2.92 8.41 -15.73
N LEU A 97 -3.24 7.80 -14.58
CA LEU A 97 -4.18 8.37 -13.61
C LEU A 97 -3.77 9.74 -13.07
N ARG A 98 -2.46 9.98 -12.86
CA ARG A 98 -1.96 11.32 -12.46
C ARG A 98 -2.34 12.41 -13.46
N PHE A 99 -2.32 12.10 -14.77
CA PHE A 99 -2.70 13.07 -15.79
C PHE A 99 -4.21 13.31 -15.79
N ILE A 100 -5.04 12.27 -15.68
CA ILE A 100 -6.50 12.45 -15.64
C ILE A 100 -6.92 13.29 -14.43
N GLN A 101 -6.32 13.07 -13.26
CA GLN A 101 -6.58 13.87 -12.06
C GLN A 101 -6.20 15.35 -12.27
N TRP A 102 -5.01 15.61 -12.81
CA TRP A 102 -4.60 16.98 -13.13
C TRP A 102 -5.57 17.64 -14.12
N TRP A 103 -5.99 16.90 -15.15
CA TRP A 103 -6.84 17.42 -16.21
C TRP A 103 -8.26 17.71 -15.72
N MET A 104 -8.82 16.85 -14.86
CA MET A 104 -10.09 17.08 -14.19
C MET A 104 -10.05 18.32 -13.31
N LYS A 105 -9.00 18.50 -12.47
CA LYS A 105 -8.82 19.70 -11.64
C LYS A 105 -8.72 20.97 -12.50
N ARG A 106 -7.98 20.90 -13.61
CA ARG A 106 -7.91 22.02 -14.57
C ARG A 106 -9.30 22.33 -15.15
N MET A 107 -10.03 21.31 -15.61
CA MET A 107 -11.34 21.48 -16.23
C MET A 107 -12.33 22.11 -15.25
N ASP A 108 -12.31 21.73 -13.98
CA ASP A 108 -13.14 22.39 -12.97
C ASP A 108 -12.75 23.88 -12.77
N LEU A 109 -11.46 24.18 -12.66
CA LEU A 109 -10.97 25.55 -12.51
C LEU A 109 -11.44 26.48 -13.64
N ILE A 110 -11.47 25.97 -14.88
CA ILE A 110 -11.89 26.73 -16.06
C ILE A 110 -13.35 26.50 -16.43
N LYS A 111 -14.14 25.82 -15.58
CA LYS A 111 -15.55 25.49 -15.85
C LYS A 111 -15.76 24.75 -17.17
N GLY A 112 -14.78 23.94 -17.56
CA GLY A 112 -14.80 23.04 -18.70
C GLY A 112 -15.38 21.66 -18.38
N LYS A 113 -15.51 20.81 -19.41
CA LYS A 113 -16.11 19.48 -19.30
C LYS A 113 -15.27 18.41 -19.99
N ILE A 114 -15.22 17.20 -19.43
CA ILE A 114 -14.67 16.03 -20.11
C ILE A 114 -15.82 15.05 -20.30
N LEU A 115 -16.10 14.70 -21.55
CA LEU A 115 -17.06 13.68 -21.93
C LEU A 115 -16.34 12.33 -22.00
N PHE A 116 -16.75 11.43 -21.12
CA PHE A 116 -16.32 10.04 -21.12
C PHE A 116 -17.30 9.23 -21.98
N PRO A 117 -16.82 8.38 -22.89
CA PRO A 117 -17.69 7.54 -23.70
C PRO A 117 -18.45 6.54 -22.84
N PHE A 118 -19.75 6.34 -23.15
CA PHE A 118 -20.63 5.40 -22.46
C PHE A 118 -20.85 4.09 -23.27
N PRO A 119 -21.07 2.95 -22.59
CA PRO A 119 -20.93 2.83 -21.15
C PRO A 119 -19.44 2.91 -20.87
N VAL A 120 -19.05 3.82 -19.99
CA VAL A 120 -17.89 3.55 -19.16
C VAL A 120 -18.31 2.21 -18.58
N THR A 121 -17.77 1.08 -19.08
CA THR A 121 -17.69 -0.12 -18.27
C THR A 121 -17.11 0.44 -17.00
N GLN A 122 -17.94 0.58 -15.97
CA GLN A 122 -17.56 1.18 -14.72
C GLN A 122 -16.45 0.29 -14.16
N ARG A 123 -15.21 0.50 -14.58
CA ARG A 123 -14.29 1.01 -13.62
C ARG A 123 -14.83 2.40 -13.35
N GLN A 124 -15.68 2.49 -12.32
CA GLN A 124 -15.77 3.72 -11.54
C GLN A 124 -14.35 4.27 -11.48
N LEU A 125 -14.18 5.58 -11.62
CA LEU A 125 -12.97 6.21 -11.11
C LEU A 125 -12.88 5.76 -9.65
N MET A 126 -12.14 4.67 -9.43
CA MET A 126 -11.94 4.04 -8.15
C MET A 126 -11.03 5.04 -7.46
N TYR A 127 -11.65 5.99 -6.76
CA TYR A 127 -10.97 6.68 -5.70
C TYR A 127 -10.64 5.56 -4.72
N ALA A 128 -9.43 5.03 -4.85
CA ALA A 128 -8.89 4.12 -3.87
C ALA A 128 -8.77 4.94 -2.59
N THR A 129 -9.65 4.66 -1.63
CA THR A 129 -9.57 5.21 -0.30
C THR A 129 -8.46 4.46 0.41
N ILE A 130 -7.59 5.20 1.11
CA ILE A 130 -6.57 4.64 1.98
C ILE A 130 -6.99 4.99 3.41
N SER A 131 -7.20 3.95 4.21
CA SER A 131 -7.49 4.09 5.64
C SER A 131 -6.35 3.47 6.44
N ASN A 132 -5.97 4.14 7.52
CA ASN A 132 -5.02 3.62 8.50
C ASN A 132 -5.81 3.17 9.72
N PHE A 133 -5.49 1.99 10.22
CA PHE A 133 -6.07 1.40 11.42
C PHE A 133 -4.96 1.11 12.41
N TYR A 134 -5.26 1.29 13.70
CA TYR A 134 -4.35 1.09 14.82
C TYR A 134 -5.08 0.24 15.88
N PRO A 135 -4.37 -0.58 16.67
CA PRO A 135 -4.91 -1.16 17.89
C PRO A 135 -5.22 -0.05 18.91
N ASP A 136 -6.10 -0.30 19.89
CA ASP A 136 -6.31 0.66 20.97
C ASP A 136 -5.16 0.55 21.99
N PRO A 137 -4.67 1.67 22.54
CA PRO A 137 -3.83 1.64 23.73
C PRO A 137 -4.64 1.13 24.94
N ASN A 138 -3.96 0.51 25.90
CA ASN A 138 -4.53 0.11 27.17
C ASN A 138 -4.94 1.34 28.01
N PRO A 139 -6.16 1.37 28.59
CA PRO A 139 -7.20 0.33 28.55
C PRO A 139 -7.94 0.28 27.21
N GLU A 140 -8.00 -0.93 26.65
CA GLU A 140 -8.54 -1.23 25.33
C GLU A 140 -10.07 -1.16 25.30
N THR A 141 -10.62 -0.72 24.17
CA THR A 141 -12.08 -0.54 24.02
C THR A 141 -12.70 -1.40 22.93
N THR A 142 -11.98 -1.61 21.83
CA THR A 142 -12.45 -2.20 20.58
C THR A 142 -11.45 -3.19 20.03
N THR A 143 -10.16 -2.88 20.14
CA THR A 143 -9.05 -3.70 19.65
C THR A 143 -7.89 -3.73 20.64
N VAL A 144 -7.02 -4.73 20.51
CA VAL A 144 -5.85 -4.94 21.35
C VAL A 144 -4.67 -5.36 20.49
N ASP A 145 -3.48 -5.00 20.92
CA ASP A 145 -2.25 -5.67 20.52
C ASP A 145 -1.50 -6.20 21.73
N GLY A 146 -0.57 -7.11 21.49
CA GLY A 146 0.18 -7.73 22.56
C GLY A 146 0.82 -9.03 22.13
N ARG A 147 1.12 -9.88 23.10
CA ARG A 147 1.77 -11.16 22.87
C ARG A 147 1.25 -12.25 23.78
N ALA A 148 1.31 -13.47 23.28
CA ALA A 148 1.21 -14.67 24.10
C ALA A 148 2.40 -15.59 23.80
N PHE A 149 2.81 -16.35 24.80
CA PHE A 149 3.98 -17.21 24.67
C PHE A 149 3.89 -18.48 25.49
N GLN A 150 4.64 -19.47 25.05
CA GLN A 150 4.89 -20.69 25.78
C GLN A 150 6.37 -20.73 26.16
N ALA A 151 6.65 -20.73 27.46
CA ALA A 151 8.00 -20.79 28.02
C ALA A 151 8.23 -22.12 28.73
N VAL A 152 8.75 -23.12 28.00
CA VAL A 152 9.13 -24.44 28.52
C VAL A 152 10.27 -24.98 27.66
N THR A 153 11.19 -25.76 28.25
CA THR A 153 12.20 -26.46 27.47
C THR A 153 11.61 -27.70 26.82
N ASP A 154 11.44 -27.68 25.50
CA ASP A 154 10.91 -28.82 24.74
C ASP A 154 11.40 -28.82 23.29
N THR A 155 10.99 -29.80 22.51
CA THR A 155 11.14 -29.84 21.06
C THR A 155 10.33 -28.72 20.40
N TRP A 156 10.77 -28.26 19.23
CA TRP A 156 10.08 -27.23 18.46
C TRP A 156 8.60 -27.56 18.22
N ALA A 157 8.31 -28.77 17.77
CA ALA A 157 6.94 -29.20 17.47
C ALA A 157 6.02 -29.16 18.71
N ASN A 158 6.54 -29.52 19.89
CA ASN A 158 5.78 -29.46 21.14
C ASN A 158 5.54 -28.02 21.61
N LEU A 159 6.48 -27.11 21.38
CA LEU A 159 6.26 -25.68 21.61
C LEU A 159 5.27 -25.08 20.63
N VAL A 160 5.35 -25.42 19.35
CA VAL A 160 4.43 -24.92 18.32
C VAL A 160 2.98 -25.32 18.65
N ALA A 161 2.78 -26.54 19.14
CA ALA A 161 1.47 -27.14 19.41
C ALA A 161 1.02 -27.07 20.88
N GLY A 162 1.86 -26.59 21.79
CA GLY A 162 1.57 -26.55 23.21
C GLY A 162 0.65 -25.40 23.60
N ALA A 163 0.23 -25.40 24.87
CA ALA A 163 -0.56 -24.32 25.44
C ALA A 163 0.33 -23.14 25.83
N GLY A 164 -0.18 -21.92 25.68
CA GLY A 164 0.51 -20.73 26.18
C GLY A 164 0.59 -20.73 27.71
N THR A 165 1.68 -20.20 28.24
CA THR A 165 1.93 -20.09 29.67
C THR A 165 1.70 -18.69 30.21
N THR A 166 1.86 -17.68 29.34
CA THR A 166 1.82 -16.26 29.74
C THR A 166 1.37 -15.39 28.56
N ALA A 167 0.90 -14.19 28.85
CA ALA A 167 0.57 -13.15 27.89
C ALA A 167 0.79 -11.74 28.49
N GLY A 168 0.76 -10.73 27.62
CA GLY A 168 0.74 -9.32 28.00
C GLY A 168 0.29 -8.44 26.83
N ASP A 169 -0.48 -7.41 27.14
CA ASP A 169 -1.16 -6.49 26.23
C ASP A 169 -1.04 -5.02 26.63
N SER A 170 -0.27 -4.71 27.69
CA SER A 170 -0.10 -3.33 28.20
C SER A 170 1.33 -2.77 28.05
N ASP A 171 2.18 -3.47 27.28
CA ASP A 171 3.60 -3.13 27.13
C ASP A 171 3.78 -2.19 25.93
N ALA A 172 4.27 -0.96 26.12
CA ALA A 172 4.54 -0.02 25.02
C ALA A 172 5.56 -0.53 23.98
N ALA A 173 6.52 -1.34 24.41
CA ALA A 173 7.53 -1.90 23.54
C ALA A 173 8.09 -3.21 24.12
N THR A 174 8.07 -4.29 23.33
CA THR A 174 8.59 -5.57 23.78
C THR A 174 8.83 -6.56 22.64
N ASP A 175 9.37 -7.74 22.98
CA ASP A 175 9.77 -8.74 21.98
C ASP A 175 8.59 -9.56 21.44
N ALA A 176 8.41 -9.55 20.11
CA ALA A 176 7.53 -10.41 19.33
C ALA A 176 7.87 -10.34 17.81
N PRO A 177 8.10 -11.46 17.10
CA PRO A 177 8.24 -12.82 17.60
C PRO A 177 9.60 -13.08 18.24
N VAL A 178 9.67 -14.14 19.06
CA VAL A 178 10.91 -14.65 19.67
C VAL A 178 10.98 -16.15 19.49
N GLY A 179 12.19 -16.66 19.26
CA GLY A 179 12.51 -18.07 19.37
C GLY A 179 13.92 -18.26 19.90
N ASN A 180 14.08 -19.03 20.98
CA ASN A 180 15.38 -19.33 21.56
C ASN A 180 15.65 -20.83 21.60
N SER A 181 16.88 -21.22 21.31
CA SER A 181 17.38 -22.57 21.49
C SER A 181 18.10 -22.69 22.84
N GLU A 182 17.84 -23.79 23.54
CA GLU A 182 18.37 -24.04 24.88
C GLU A 182 19.73 -24.76 24.84
N VAL A 183 20.36 -24.93 26.00
CA VAL A 183 21.65 -25.65 26.13
C VAL A 183 21.53 -27.13 25.79
N ALA A 184 20.37 -27.75 26.06
CA ALA A 184 20.12 -29.14 25.72
C ALA A 184 19.89 -29.29 24.21
N ALA A 185 20.55 -30.28 23.61
CA ALA A 185 20.53 -30.49 22.16
C ALA A 185 19.11 -30.65 21.62
N ASN A 186 18.80 -29.93 20.53
CA ASN A 186 17.49 -29.94 19.85
C ASN A 186 16.31 -29.59 20.77
N THR A 187 16.54 -28.66 21.69
CA THR A 187 15.48 -28.09 22.52
C THR A 187 15.45 -26.56 22.41
N TRP A 188 14.27 -26.01 22.58
CA TRP A 188 13.96 -24.58 22.56
C TRP A 188 13.25 -24.24 23.86
N GLY A 189 13.37 -22.99 24.30
CA GLY A 189 12.87 -22.56 25.62
C GLY A 189 11.61 -21.72 25.55
N ILE A 190 11.41 -21.01 24.45
CA ILE A 190 10.30 -20.08 24.27
C ILE A 190 9.95 -19.91 22.80
N ILE A 191 8.65 -19.76 22.55
CA ILE A 191 8.11 -19.14 21.34
C ILE A 191 7.19 -18.01 21.78
N ILE A 192 7.47 -16.79 21.34
CA ILE A 192 6.62 -15.62 21.55
C ILE A 192 5.97 -15.24 20.22
N ARG A 193 4.66 -14.95 20.25
CA ARG A 193 3.86 -14.55 19.10
C ARG A 193 3.24 -13.18 19.36
N GLY A 194 3.34 -12.28 18.39
CA GLY A 194 2.63 -11.00 18.44
C GLY A 194 1.21 -11.16 17.92
N PHE A 195 0.25 -10.51 18.54
CA PHE A 195 -1.15 -10.44 18.14
C PHE A 195 -1.53 -8.98 17.95
N PHE A 196 -2.21 -8.69 16.85
CA PHE A 196 -2.60 -7.32 16.50
C PHE A 196 -3.99 -7.31 15.89
N LEU A 197 -4.89 -6.56 16.52
CA LEU A 197 -6.27 -6.42 16.11
C LEU A 197 -6.53 -4.99 15.63
N PHE A 198 -7.28 -4.86 14.54
CA PHE A 198 -7.57 -3.58 13.90
C PHE A 198 -9.06 -3.45 13.62
N ASP A 199 -9.69 -2.35 14.05
CA ASP A 199 -11.10 -2.10 13.77
C ASP A 199 -11.29 -1.61 12.33
N THR A 200 -11.44 -2.57 11.41
CA THR A 200 -11.64 -2.31 9.99
C THR A 200 -13.13 -2.21 9.62
N SER A 201 -14.03 -2.12 10.60
CA SER A 201 -15.49 -2.06 10.38
C SER A 201 -15.97 -0.81 9.61
N THR A 202 -15.11 0.20 9.51
CA THR A 202 -15.40 1.41 8.74
C THR A 202 -15.25 1.23 7.24
N ILE A 203 -14.67 0.11 6.76
CA ILE A 203 -14.59 -0.21 5.35
C ILE A 203 -15.99 -0.62 4.87
N PRO A 204 -16.58 0.06 3.87
CA PRO A 204 -17.91 -0.31 3.38
C PRO A 204 -17.95 -1.74 2.84
N ASP A 205 -19.00 -2.50 3.17
CA ASP A 205 -19.19 -3.87 2.68
C ASP A 205 -19.24 -3.98 1.15
N THR A 206 -19.65 -2.90 0.50
CA THR A 206 -19.67 -2.83 -0.96
C THR A 206 -18.29 -2.63 -1.57
N ASP A 207 -17.25 -2.35 -0.80
CA ASP A 207 -15.96 -1.97 -1.36
C ASP A 207 -15.06 -3.19 -1.55
N SER A 208 -14.24 -3.14 -2.60
CA SER A 208 -13.19 -4.11 -2.88
C SER A 208 -11.87 -3.63 -2.32
N ILE A 209 -11.26 -4.43 -1.46
CA ILE A 209 -9.90 -4.20 -0.97
C ILE A 209 -8.92 -4.56 -2.08
N THR A 210 -8.00 -3.64 -2.39
CA THR A 210 -7.06 -3.77 -3.51
C THR A 210 -5.60 -3.89 -3.07
N ALA A 211 -5.26 -3.38 -1.88
CA ALA A 211 -3.97 -3.58 -1.24
C ALA A 211 -4.12 -3.41 0.28
N ALA A 212 -3.22 -4.05 1.04
CA ALA A 212 -3.08 -3.79 2.46
C ALA A 212 -1.62 -3.99 2.87
N ASP A 213 -1.15 -3.13 3.77
CA ASP A 213 0.20 -3.14 4.32
C ASP A 213 0.12 -3.18 5.84
N PHE A 214 0.79 -4.16 6.45
CA PHE A 214 1.03 -4.20 7.88
C PHE A 214 2.38 -3.52 8.15
N VAL A 215 2.36 -2.45 8.94
CA VAL A 215 3.55 -1.68 9.33
C VAL A 215 3.82 -1.85 10.83
N ILE A 216 5.06 -2.17 11.17
CA ILE A 216 5.57 -2.33 12.55
C ILE A 216 6.85 -1.50 12.67
N ASP A 217 6.99 -0.72 13.73
CA ASP A 217 8.26 -0.09 14.10
C ASP A 217 9.05 -0.97 15.07
N VAL A 218 10.31 -1.20 14.71
CA VAL A 218 11.23 -2.12 15.39
C VAL A 218 12.27 -1.32 16.16
N ASN A 219 12.36 -1.52 17.47
CA ASN A 219 13.34 -0.87 18.34
C ASN A 219 14.69 -1.59 18.32
N LEU A 220 14.65 -2.92 18.26
CA LEU A 220 15.82 -3.77 18.33
C LEU A 220 15.53 -5.10 17.62
N LYS A 221 16.57 -5.73 17.08
CA LYS A 221 16.53 -7.10 16.62
C LYS A 221 17.79 -7.83 17.08
N ASP A 222 17.66 -9.10 17.45
CA ASP A 222 18.79 -9.96 17.79
C ASP A 222 18.73 -11.23 16.93
N ASP A 223 19.88 -11.62 16.39
CA ASP A 223 20.04 -12.70 15.41
C ASP A 223 21.28 -13.53 15.81
N GLN A 224 21.20 -14.15 17.00
CA GLN A 224 22.34 -14.84 17.59
C GLN A 224 22.55 -16.23 16.99
N ASN A 225 21.50 -16.84 16.42
CA ASN A 225 21.55 -18.11 15.73
C ASN A 225 21.68 -17.87 14.23
N THR A 226 22.90 -17.61 13.77
CA THR A 226 23.16 -17.31 12.35
C THR A 226 22.95 -18.50 11.41
N SER A 227 22.82 -19.73 11.95
CA SER A 227 22.41 -20.90 11.15
C SER A 227 20.88 -20.99 10.99
N TRP A 228 20.12 -20.29 11.84
CA TRP A 228 18.67 -20.18 11.76
C TRP A 228 18.31 -18.89 11.03
N ASP A 229 18.10 -18.98 9.72
CA ASP A 229 17.59 -17.90 8.86
C ASP A 229 16.12 -17.56 9.20
N SER A 230 15.88 -17.00 10.38
CA SER A 230 14.55 -16.69 10.87
C SER A 230 13.85 -15.70 9.93
N ALA A 231 12.69 -16.09 9.42
CA ALA A 231 11.86 -15.23 8.57
C ALA A 231 10.53 -14.94 9.26
N SER A 232 10.13 -13.69 9.31
CA SER A 232 8.87 -13.26 9.93
C SER A 232 7.74 -13.17 8.90
N VAL A 233 6.51 -13.44 9.33
CA VAL A 233 5.33 -13.50 8.45
C VAL A 233 4.05 -13.13 9.20
N ILE A 234 3.07 -12.60 8.47
CA ILE A 234 1.73 -12.32 8.98
C ILE A 234 0.81 -13.50 8.68
N VAL A 235 0.01 -13.90 9.67
CA VAL A 235 -1.02 -14.94 9.57
C VAL A 235 -2.31 -14.48 10.25
N SER A 236 -3.40 -15.23 10.11
CA SER A 236 -4.61 -14.98 10.90
C SER A 236 -4.37 -15.24 12.39
N SER A 237 -5.17 -14.61 13.23
CA SER A 237 -5.30 -14.99 14.64
C SER A 237 -6.76 -15.04 15.06
N ALA A 238 -7.04 -15.70 16.19
CA ALA A 238 -8.38 -15.75 16.76
C ALA A 238 -8.36 -15.65 18.31
N PRO A 239 -7.75 -14.62 18.92
CA PRO A 239 -7.89 -14.39 20.35
C PRO A 239 -9.37 -14.37 20.77
N ALA A 240 -9.65 -14.90 21.96
CA ALA A 240 -11.00 -15.02 22.49
C ALA A 240 -11.65 -13.64 22.74
N SER A 241 -10.85 -12.63 23.05
CA SER A 241 -11.26 -11.25 23.22
C SER A 241 -10.79 -10.37 22.07
N ASN A 242 -11.40 -9.19 21.93
CA ASN A 242 -10.84 -8.11 21.11
C ASN A 242 -10.08 -7.08 21.94
N THR A 243 -10.14 -7.15 23.28
CA THR A 243 -9.63 -6.11 24.19
C THR A 243 -8.76 -6.72 25.30
N ALA A 244 -8.26 -7.94 25.10
CA ALA A 244 -7.34 -8.59 26.02
C ALA A 244 -6.61 -9.73 25.31
N ILE A 245 -5.31 -9.88 25.56
CA ILE A 245 -4.54 -11.06 25.17
C ILE A 245 -4.24 -11.88 26.42
N VAL A 246 -4.66 -13.14 26.42
CA VAL A 246 -4.40 -14.08 27.51
C VAL A 246 -3.56 -15.26 27.04
N ALA A 247 -2.97 -16.00 27.98
CA ALA A 247 -2.11 -17.14 27.67
C ALA A 247 -2.80 -18.19 26.75
N GLY A 248 -4.11 -18.35 26.91
CA GLY A 248 -4.93 -19.24 26.08
C GLY A 248 -5.04 -18.83 24.61
N ASP A 249 -4.65 -17.61 24.23
CA ASP A 249 -4.70 -17.16 22.83
C ASP A 249 -3.46 -17.60 22.03
N TYR A 250 -2.45 -18.19 22.68
CA TYR A 250 -1.21 -18.61 22.05
C TYR A 250 -1.45 -19.52 20.84
N ASP A 251 -2.33 -20.51 20.94
CA ASP A 251 -2.64 -21.47 19.87
C ASP A 251 -3.62 -20.93 18.82
N SER A 252 -4.10 -19.70 18.95
CA SER A 252 -5.12 -19.11 18.07
C SER A 252 -4.60 -18.64 16.69
N ARG A 253 -3.30 -18.76 16.42
CA ARG A 253 -2.73 -18.39 15.11
C ARG A 253 -3.14 -19.36 14.01
N GLY A 254 -3.28 -18.84 12.79
CA GLY A 254 -3.39 -19.66 11.59
C GLY A 254 -2.03 -20.08 11.02
N THR A 255 -2.06 -21.01 10.06
CA THR A 255 -0.87 -21.52 9.36
C THR A 255 -0.71 -20.95 7.95
N THR A 256 -1.73 -20.25 7.44
CA THR A 256 -1.75 -19.66 6.10
C THR A 256 -1.05 -18.30 6.11
N ALA A 257 -0.01 -18.15 5.29
CA ALA A 257 0.73 -16.90 5.16
C ALA A 257 -0.12 -15.82 4.44
N PHE A 258 -0.25 -14.65 5.06
CA PHE A 258 -0.93 -13.47 4.50
C PHE A 258 0.03 -12.47 3.87
N SER A 259 1.33 -12.63 4.06
CA SER A 259 2.37 -11.82 3.42
C SER A 259 3.46 -12.71 2.81
N ALA A 260 4.37 -12.10 2.04
CA ALA A 260 5.68 -12.72 1.84
C ALA A 260 6.42 -12.79 3.18
N THR A 261 7.31 -13.77 3.34
CA THR A 261 8.19 -13.85 4.50
C THR A 261 9.28 -12.79 4.39
N LYS A 262 9.73 -12.26 5.54
CA LYS A 262 10.84 -11.31 5.62
C LYS A 262 11.91 -11.85 6.56
N LEU A 263 13.08 -12.17 6.00
CA LEU A 263 14.25 -12.58 6.77
C LEU A 263 14.61 -11.53 7.84
N LEU A 264 14.99 -11.98 9.03
CA LEU A 264 15.40 -11.13 10.15
C LEU A 264 16.59 -10.24 9.80
N ALA A 265 17.50 -10.73 8.95
CA ALA A 265 18.58 -9.93 8.39
C ALA A 265 18.10 -8.71 7.58
N ASN A 266 16.90 -8.79 6.98
CA ASN A 266 16.29 -7.72 6.18
C ASN A 266 15.32 -6.83 6.98
N VAL A 267 15.07 -7.15 8.25
CA VAL A 267 14.35 -6.26 9.16
C VAL A 267 15.29 -5.14 9.59
N VAL A 268 14.84 -3.90 9.53
CA VAL A 268 15.61 -2.73 9.97
C VAL A 268 15.12 -2.25 11.34
N VAL A 269 15.97 -1.56 12.10
CA VAL A 269 15.48 -0.76 13.24
C VAL A 269 14.74 0.47 12.69
N GLY A 270 13.52 0.69 13.16
CA GLY A 270 12.52 1.58 12.59
C GLY A 270 11.42 0.85 11.82
N SER A 271 10.76 1.57 10.92
CA SER A 271 9.53 1.11 10.28
C SER A 271 9.77 0.01 9.24
N ASN A 272 9.01 -1.08 9.35
CA ASN A 272 9.03 -2.24 8.47
C ASN A 272 7.62 -2.56 7.95
N THR A 273 7.52 -2.90 6.66
CA THR A 273 6.23 -3.23 6.03
C THR A 273 6.15 -4.67 5.53
N TRP A 274 5.02 -5.33 5.79
CA TRP A 274 4.61 -6.60 5.20
C TRP A 274 3.38 -6.36 4.34
N ALA A 275 3.57 -6.41 3.02
CA ALA A 275 2.48 -6.30 2.06
C ALA A 275 1.65 -7.59 2.05
N PHE A 276 0.32 -7.44 2.12
CA PHE A 276 -0.59 -8.58 2.09
C PHE A 276 -0.69 -9.16 0.67
N ASN A 277 -0.64 -10.49 0.60
CA ASN A 277 -0.94 -11.25 -0.61
C ASN A 277 -2.47 -11.39 -0.80
N SER A 278 -2.90 -11.97 -1.92
CA SER A 278 -4.34 -12.13 -2.22
C SER A 278 -5.13 -12.85 -1.12
N THR A 279 -4.52 -13.83 -0.45
CA THR A 279 -5.14 -14.58 0.65
C THR A 279 -5.29 -13.71 1.89
N GLY A 280 -4.27 -12.91 2.20
CA GLY A 280 -4.35 -11.91 3.26
C GLY A 280 -5.47 -10.91 3.00
N LEU A 281 -5.57 -10.38 1.77
CA LEU A 281 -6.61 -9.41 1.41
C LEU A 281 -8.03 -9.96 1.60
N THR A 282 -8.26 -11.25 1.30
CA THR A 282 -9.58 -11.88 1.50
C THR A 282 -9.93 -12.12 2.96
N ASN A 283 -8.97 -12.07 3.87
CA ASN A 283 -9.17 -12.29 5.31
C ASN A 283 -9.40 -10.99 6.09
N ILE A 284 -9.34 -9.82 5.44
CA ILE A 284 -9.63 -8.55 6.08
C ILE A 284 -11.15 -8.43 6.28
N SER A 285 -11.56 -8.22 7.52
CA SER A 285 -12.96 -8.01 7.87
C SER A 285 -13.41 -6.61 7.45
N LYS A 286 -14.55 -6.50 6.77
CA LYS A 286 -15.19 -5.20 6.46
C LYS A 286 -16.28 -4.82 7.46
N THR A 287 -16.73 -5.78 8.26
CA THR A 287 -17.85 -5.62 9.20
C THR A 287 -17.43 -5.62 10.67
N GLY A 288 -16.14 -5.70 10.96
CA GLY A 288 -15.63 -5.83 12.33
C GLY A 288 -14.11 -5.83 12.39
N VAL A 289 -13.60 -6.37 13.48
CA VAL A 289 -12.16 -6.41 13.76
C VAL A 289 -11.43 -7.42 12.86
N SER A 290 -10.38 -6.95 12.19
CA SER A 290 -9.40 -7.82 11.53
C SER A 290 -8.34 -8.27 12.53
N LYS A 291 -8.08 -9.58 12.61
CA LYS A 291 -7.20 -10.18 13.62
C LYS A 291 -6.01 -10.88 12.97
N PHE A 292 -4.81 -10.47 13.34
CA PHE A 292 -3.58 -11.03 12.79
C PHE A 292 -2.61 -11.47 13.88
N ALA A 293 -1.73 -12.41 13.53
CA ALA A 293 -0.56 -12.73 14.33
C ALA A 293 0.72 -12.51 13.52
N PHE A 294 1.76 -12.07 14.21
CA PHE A 294 3.12 -11.89 13.70
C PHE A 294 4.02 -12.95 14.32
N VAL A 295 4.53 -13.83 13.47
CA VAL A 295 5.22 -15.07 13.89
C VAL A 295 6.45 -15.33 13.04
N TRP A 296 7.33 -16.23 13.52
CA TRP A 296 8.35 -16.84 12.68
C TRP A 296 7.73 -17.82 11.68
N ASP A 297 8.31 -17.93 10.49
CA ASP A 297 7.80 -18.81 9.43
C ASP A 297 7.95 -20.29 9.79
N ASP A 298 9.00 -20.64 10.54
CA ASP A 298 9.21 -21.96 11.13
C ASP A 298 8.10 -22.30 12.15
N ASP A 299 7.58 -21.29 12.86
CA ASP A 299 6.48 -21.47 13.83
C ASP A 299 5.14 -21.63 13.08
N ARG A 300 4.92 -20.85 12.02
CA ARG A 300 3.76 -20.98 11.13
C ARG A 300 3.72 -22.34 10.44
N SER A 301 4.85 -22.78 9.89
CA SER A 301 4.96 -24.00 9.09
C SER A 301 5.18 -25.26 9.93
N ASN A 302 5.42 -25.11 11.24
CA ASN A 302 5.89 -26.16 12.12
C ASN A 302 7.15 -26.87 11.59
N THR A 303 8.03 -26.10 10.94
CA THR A 303 9.33 -26.60 10.48
C THR A 303 10.33 -26.38 11.59
N THR A 304 11.02 -27.45 12.02
CA THR A 304 12.02 -27.32 13.08
C THR A 304 13.23 -26.54 12.55
N PRO A 305 13.60 -25.41 13.17
CA PRO A 305 14.75 -24.63 12.75
C PRO A 305 16.07 -25.31 13.13
N PRO A 306 17.21 -24.90 12.54
CA PRO A 306 18.53 -25.35 12.97
C PRO A 306 18.78 -25.00 14.45
N TRP A 307 19.26 -25.99 15.21
CA TRP A 307 19.59 -25.80 16.62
C TRP A 307 21.07 -25.43 16.81
N GLU A 308 21.30 -24.40 17.61
CA GLU A 308 22.59 -24.04 18.18
C GLU A 308 22.43 -23.81 19.68
N ALA A 309 23.41 -24.19 20.50
CA ALA A 309 23.28 -24.07 21.95
C ALA A 309 23.15 -22.61 22.40
N SER A 310 22.11 -22.33 23.21
CA SER A 310 21.90 -21.06 23.90
C SER A 310 21.88 -19.83 22.97
N LYS A 311 21.09 -19.90 21.90
CA LYS A 311 20.92 -18.80 20.96
C LYS A 311 19.51 -18.25 20.97
N ASN A 312 19.36 -17.00 20.56
CA ASN A 312 18.09 -16.30 20.50
C ASN A 312 17.95 -15.51 19.20
N ASN A 313 16.77 -15.60 18.58
CA ASN A 313 16.37 -14.75 17.47
C ASN A 313 15.08 -14.01 17.88
N GLN A 314 15.12 -12.69 17.85
CA GLN A 314 14.01 -11.84 18.31
C GLN A 314 13.87 -10.53 17.55
N ILE A 315 12.65 -10.00 17.56
CA ILE A 315 12.33 -8.63 17.16
C ILE A 315 11.66 -7.95 18.35
N ASN A 316 12.22 -6.82 18.78
CA ASN A 316 11.60 -5.90 19.73
C ASN A 316 10.88 -4.80 18.95
N LEU A 317 9.59 -4.61 19.20
CA LEU A 317 8.75 -3.69 18.45
C LEU A 317 7.87 -2.85 19.39
N ASP A 318 7.36 -1.75 18.86
CA ASP A 318 6.37 -0.90 19.52
C ASP A 318 4.95 -1.47 19.38
N PHE A 319 4.16 -1.35 20.45
CA PHE A 319 2.72 -1.67 20.52
C PHE A 319 1.91 -0.38 20.67
N ALA A 320 0.59 -0.44 20.77
CA ALA A 320 -0.28 0.74 20.82
C ALA A 320 -0.10 1.60 22.10
N ASP A 321 0.51 1.07 23.16
CA ASP A 321 0.74 1.77 24.43
C ASP A 321 1.87 2.83 24.40
N THR A 322 2.31 3.26 23.22
CA THR A 322 3.24 4.38 23.12
C THR A 322 2.54 5.73 23.34
N ALA A 323 3.31 6.82 23.39
CA ALA A 323 2.76 8.14 23.71
C ALA A 323 1.88 8.73 22.58
N ASP A 324 2.09 8.30 21.33
CA ASP A 324 1.32 8.71 20.16
C ASP A 324 1.38 7.67 19.02
N THR A 325 0.57 7.84 17.98
CA THR A 325 0.45 6.84 16.90
C THR A 325 1.57 6.89 15.84
N THR A 326 2.71 7.51 16.12
CA THR A 326 3.80 7.64 15.15
C THR A 326 4.49 6.31 14.90
N THR A 327 4.70 5.52 15.96
CA THR A 327 5.37 4.22 15.91
C THR A 327 4.44 3.04 16.20
N ASP A 328 3.19 3.30 16.61
CA ASP A 328 2.19 2.24 16.81
C ASP A 328 2.05 1.33 15.58
N PRO A 329 1.77 0.04 15.81
CA PRO A 329 1.41 -0.89 14.75
C PRO A 329 0.27 -0.33 13.89
N LYS A 330 0.47 -0.35 12.57
CA LYS A 330 -0.44 0.30 11.64
C LYS A 330 -0.83 -0.64 10.52
N PHE A 331 -2.12 -0.79 10.31
CA PHE A 331 -2.67 -1.50 9.17
C PHE A 331 -3.22 -0.50 8.15
N VAL A 332 -2.57 -0.43 7.00
CA VAL A 332 -2.94 0.50 5.92
C VAL A 332 -3.72 -0.28 4.87
N VAL A 333 -5.02 0.02 4.71
CA VAL A 333 -5.86 -0.67 3.73
C VAL A 333 -6.26 0.27 2.62
N THR A 334 -6.02 -0.17 1.38
CA THR A 334 -6.46 0.51 0.17
C THR A 334 -7.67 -0.21 -0.40
N TYR A 335 -8.82 0.46 -0.49
CA TYR A 335 -10.06 -0.12 -1.01
C TYR A 335 -10.79 0.84 -1.93
N ALA A 336 -11.65 0.31 -2.78
CA ALA A 336 -12.41 1.09 -3.74
C ALA A 336 -13.86 0.61 -3.81
N VAL A 337 -14.77 1.55 -4.12
CA VAL A 337 -16.19 1.25 -4.32
C VAL A 337 -16.34 0.13 -5.37
N ALA A 338 -17.12 -0.92 -5.07
CA ALA A 338 -17.39 -1.93 -6.08
C ALA A 338 -18.24 -1.36 -7.21
N ALA A 339 -17.88 -1.76 -8.43
CA ALA A 339 -18.66 -1.48 -9.62
C ALA A 339 -20.07 -2.08 -9.48
N THR A 340 -21.08 -1.23 -9.33
CA THR A 340 -22.47 -1.68 -9.29
C THR A 340 -22.93 -2.05 -10.70
N SER A 341 -23.28 -3.32 -10.92
CA SER A 341 -23.88 -3.79 -12.18
C SER A 341 -25.37 -3.42 -12.25
N GLY A 342 -25.67 -2.12 -12.17
CA GLY A 342 -27.02 -1.61 -12.31
C GLY A 342 -27.40 -1.44 -13.78
N LYS A 343 -28.22 -2.36 -14.33
CA LYS A 343 -28.99 -2.08 -15.55
C LYS A 343 -30.01 -0.98 -15.24
N PHE A 344 -29.71 0.27 -15.59
CA PHE A 344 -30.71 1.32 -15.60
C PHE A 344 -30.97 1.80 -17.03
N ALA A 345 -32.25 1.78 -17.37
CA ALA A 345 -32.79 2.20 -18.65
C ALA A 345 -32.39 3.64 -18.98
N SER A 346 -32.23 3.88 -20.28
CA SER A 346 -31.97 5.16 -20.94
C SER A 346 -32.57 6.36 -20.20
N ASN A 347 -31.76 7.09 -19.44
CA ASN A 347 -32.00 8.49 -19.13
C ASN A 347 -30.67 9.20 -18.90
N ILE A 348 -30.50 10.28 -19.68
CA ILE A 348 -29.32 11.12 -19.78
C ILE A 348 -28.98 11.71 -18.41
N ALA A 349 -27.84 11.32 -17.81
CA ALA A 349 -27.33 11.92 -16.58
C ALA A 349 -26.15 12.85 -16.90
N MET A 350 -26.37 14.17 -16.79
CA MET A 350 -25.29 15.16 -16.70
C MET A 350 -24.76 15.17 -15.26
N LEU A 351 -23.46 14.94 -15.07
CA LEU A 351 -22.82 15.13 -13.76
C LEU A 351 -22.60 16.64 -13.51
N LYS A 352 -23.41 17.23 -12.64
CA LYS A 352 -23.09 18.50 -11.96
C LYS A 352 -22.62 18.16 -10.55
N ILE A 353 -21.46 18.63 -10.15
CA ILE A 353 -21.00 18.57 -8.76
C ILE A 353 -20.85 20.02 -8.30
N GLY A 354 -21.46 20.32 -7.15
CA GLY A 354 -21.55 21.66 -6.55
C GLY A 354 -20.26 22.15 -5.93
#